data_AF-A0A0B7MZX8-F1
#
_entry.id   AF-A0A0B7MZX8-F1
#
_cell.length_a   1.000
_cell.length_b   1.000
_cell.length_c   1.000
_cell.angle_alpha   90.00
_cell.angle_beta   90.00
_cell.angle_gamma   90.00
#
_symmetry.space_group_name_H-M   'P 1'
#
loop_
_entity.id
_entity.type
_entity.pdbx_description
1 polymer ?
#
loop_
_entity_poly.entity_id
_entity_poly.type
_entity_poly.pdbx_seq_one_letter_code
_entity_poly.pdbx_strand_id
1 'polypeptide(L)'
;WLGRFEVLADYLGFANKEKIEELVAVFEGHSLDWFIGLDPTTKQDWEKVKQAFLHLHAQGSDPTLVAFDELKAYTQGDKPMKVFGPGLTSLLHRAAIYSPSIQLEYLKERLSPLLEQAVILRGASTLEEGIKIATEIERSLARAKNTVSTGPIHQYQPEPAITEGQQQNYQQRDDKRKSGGYARFSKGSGNPNKDRKCFKCGKVGHIK
;
A
#
# COMPACT_ATOMS: atom_id res chain seq x y z
N TRP A 1 17.30 -3.35 3.44
CA TRP A 1 18.36 -2.92 2.51
C TRP A 1 19.18 -4.12 2.04
N LEU A 2 19.76 -4.90 2.96
CA LEU A 2 20.60 -6.07 2.67
C LEU A 2 19.94 -7.08 1.69
N GLY A 3 18.67 -7.43 1.90
CA GLY A 3 17.96 -8.32 0.97
C GLY A 3 17.81 -7.76 -0.46
N ARG A 4 17.74 -6.42 -0.65
CA ARG A 4 17.74 -5.83 -2.01
C ARG A 4 19.11 -5.94 -2.65
N PHE A 5 20.17 -5.78 -1.86
CA PHE A 5 21.54 -5.95 -2.33
C PHE A 5 21.82 -7.41 -2.72
N GLU A 6 21.39 -8.38 -1.91
CA GLU A 6 21.55 -9.81 -2.23
C GLU A 6 20.82 -10.19 -3.52
N VAL A 7 19.58 -9.74 -3.71
CA VAL A 7 18.84 -9.98 -4.96
C VAL A 7 19.57 -9.39 -6.18
N LEU A 8 20.13 -8.18 -6.06
CA LEU A 8 20.92 -7.57 -7.12
C LEU A 8 22.20 -8.35 -7.41
N ALA A 9 22.93 -8.70 -6.36
CA ALA A 9 24.19 -9.44 -6.48
C ALA A 9 23.97 -10.83 -7.07
N ASP A 10 22.91 -11.53 -6.67
CA ASP A 10 22.53 -12.83 -7.22
C ASP A 10 22.14 -12.72 -8.70
N TYR A 11 21.40 -11.66 -9.08
CA TYR A 11 21.07 -11.40 -10.48
C TYR A 11 22.32 -11.12 -11.33
N LEU A 12 23.31 -10.42 -10.79
CA LEU A 12 24.59 -10.15 -11.45
C LEU A 12 25.55 -11.35 -11.43
N GLY A 13 25.22 -12.41 -10.68
CA GLY A 13 26.03 -13.62 -10.55
C GLY A 13 27.25 -13.47 -9.64
N PHE A 14 27.23 -12.52 -8.70
CA PHE A 14 28.37 -12.25 -7.82
C PHE A 14 28.60 -13.40 -6.83
N ALA A 15 29.85 -13.87 -6.76
CA ALA A 15 30.32 -14.73 -5.69
C ALA A 15 30.38 -13.96 -4.35
N ASN A 16 30.41 -14.68 -3.24
CA ASN A 16 30.44 -14.09 -1.90
C ASN A 16 31.60 -13.09 -1.71
N LYS A 17 32.75 -13.32 -2.34
CA LYS A 17 33.88 -12.39 -2.31
C LYS A 17 33.57 -11.09 -3.07
N GLU A 18 32.99 -11.20 -4.27
CA GLU A 18 32.60 -10.04 -5.09
C GLU A 18 31.50 -9.22 -4.42
N LYS A 19 30.56 -9.88 -3.72
CA LYS A 19 29.58 -9.20 -2.86
C LYS A 19 30.24 -8.31 -1.82
N ILE A 20 31.29 -8.80 -1.16
CA ILE A 20 32.03 -8.03 -0.14
C ILE A 20 32.80 -6.88 -0.77
N GLU A 21 33.44 -7.10 -1.92
CA GLU A 21 34.18 -6.05 -2.64
C GLU A 21 33.24 -4.92 -3.10
N GLU A 22 32.04 -5.27 -3.58
CA GLU A 22 31.04 -4.30 -4.02
C GLU A 22 30.51 -3.43 -2.87
N LEU A 23 30.54 -3.90 -1.62
CA LEU A 23 30.15 -3.07 -0.47
C LEU A 23 31.00 -1.80 -0.34
N VAL A 24 32.25 -1.80 -0.80
CA VAL A 24 33.10 -0.60 -0.81
C VAL A 24 32.53 0.47 -1.75
N ALA A 25 31.95 0.06 -2.87
CA ALA A 25 31.39 0.96 -3.86
C ALA A 25 29.97 1.42 -3.50
N VAL A 26 29.22 0.58 -2.78
CA VAL A 26 27.81 0.86 -2.44
C VAL A 26 27.68 1.63 -1.12
N PHE A 27 28.57 1.42 -0.15
CA PHE A 27 28.54 2.16 1.10
C PHE A 27 29.10 3.57 0.94
N GLU A 28 28.48 4.51 1.64
CA GLU A 28 28.86 5.92 1.66
C GLU A 28 28.93 6.46 3.10
N GLY A 29 29.78 7.46 3.31
CA GLY A 29 29.96 8.13 4.61
C GLY A 29 30.24 7.17 5.76
N HIS A 30 29.52 7.32 6.87
CA HIS A 30 29.72 6.52 8.09
C HIS A 30 29.59 5.00 7.89
N SER A 31 28.79 4.57 6.91
CA SER A 31 28.66 3.13 6.60
C SER A 31 29.93 2.58 5.92
N LEU A 32 30.58 3.39 5.10
CA LEU A 32 31.85 3.04 4.46
C LEU A 32 32.98 3.03 5.49
N ASP A 33 33.04 4.04 6.37
CA ASP A 33 34.04 4.12 7.44
C ASP A 33 33.98 2.90 8.36
N TRP A 34 32.76 2.49 8.75
CA TRP A 34 32.55 1.27 9.50
C TRP A 34 33.05 0.04 8.75
N PHE A 35 32.67 -0.10 7.47
CA PHE A 35 33.08 -1.25 6.68
C PHE A 35 34.60 -1.32 6.51
N ILE A 36 35.28 -0.18 6.30
CA ILE A 36 36.75 -0.10 6.26
C ILE A 36 37.34 -0.54 7.60
N GLY A 37 36.75 -0.15 8.73
CA GLY A 37 37.17 -0.52 10.08
C GLY A 37 36.91 -1.97 10.51
N LEU A 38 36.16 -2.77 9.74
CA LEU A 38 35.93 -4.18 10.07
C LEU A 38 37.23 -5.00 10.02
N ASP A 39 37.31 -6.00 10.91
CA ASP A 39 38.42 -6.93 10.97
C ASP A 39 38.62 -7.67 9.63
N PRO A 40 39.86 -7.79 9.11
CA PRO A 40 40.12 -8.44 7.82
C PRO A 40 39.62 -9.89 7.73
N THR A 41 39.61 -10.65 8.81
CA THR A 41 39.11 -12.04 8.84
C THR A 41 37.59 -12.10 8.72
N THR A 42 36.89 -11.05 9.16
CA THR A 42 35.44 -10.89 9.00
C THR A 42 35.11 -10.62 7.54
N LYS A 43 35.92 -9.79 6.86
CA LYS A 43 35.78 -9.45 5.43
C LYS A 43 36.06 -10.59 4.46
N GLN A 44 36.47 -11.76 4.93
CA GLN A 44 36.66 -12.94 4.08
C GLN A 44 35.39 -13.79 3.96
N ASP A 45 34.37 -13.51 4.78
CA ASP A 45 33.18 -14.32 4.88
C ASP A 45 31.93 -13.44 4.80
N TRP A 46 31.13 -13.65 3.75
CA TRP A 46 29.91 -12.87 3.50
C TRP A 46 28.93 -12.98 4.67
N GLU A 47 28.78 -14.17 5.27
CA GLU A 47 27.84 -14.37 6.37
C GLU A 47 28.28 -13.58 7.61
N LYS A 48 29.58 -13.51 7.90
CA LYS A 48 30.11 -12.72 9.01
C LYS A 48 29.95 -11.22 8.77
N VAL A 49 30.17 -10.75 7.55
CA VAL A 49 29.92 -9.34 7.18
C VAL A 49 28.44 -9.01 7.35
N LYS A 50 27.53 -9.88 6.92
CA LYS A 50 26.08 -9.69 7.13
C LYS A 50 25.72 -9.63 8.60
N GLN A 51 26.25 -10.55 9.41
CA GLN A 51 26.00 -10.53 10.85
C GLN A 51 26.54 -9.25 11.50
N ALA A 52 27.74 -8.80 11.15
CA ALA A 52 28.29 -7.56 11.64
C ALA A 52 27.46 -6.33 11.20
N PHE A 53 26.96 -6.33 9.96
CA PHE A 53 26.08 -5.28 9.45
C PHE A 53 24.77 -5.21 10.22
N LEU A 54 24.13 -6.36 10.44
CA LEU A 54 22.92 -6.46 11.25
C LEU A 54 23.19 -6.11 12.72
N HIS A 55 24.36 -6.45 13.24
CA HIS A 55 24.77 -6.05 14.58
C HIS A 55 24.80 -4.53 14.74
N LEU A 56 25.44 -3.83 13.80
CA LEU A 56 25.54 -2.38 13.85
C LEU A 56 24.21 -1.68 13.59
N HIS A 57 23.48 -2.08 12.55
CA HIS A 57 22.32 -1.33 12.05
C HIS A 57 20.97 -1.86 12.54
N ALA A 58 20.92 -3.08 13.05
CA ALA A 58 19.74 -3.72 13.65
C ALA A 58 19.98 -4.17 15.09
N GLN A 59 21.00 -3.62 15.76
CA GLN A 59 21.36 -3.91 17.16
C GLN A 59 21.57 -5.41 17.44
N GLY A 60 21.96 -6.19 16.43
CA GLY A 60 22.19 -7.63 16.56
C GLY A 60 20.93 -8.46 16.74
N SER A 61 19.76 -7.85 16.58
CA SER A 61 18.47 -8.53 16.71
C SER A 61 18.14 -9.28 15.43
N ASP A 62 17.62 -10.50 15.56
CA ASP A 62 17.07 -11.24 14.41
C ASP A 62 15.99 -10.37 13.74
N PRO A 63 16.12 -10.04 12.45
CA PRO A 63 15.13 -9.23 11.73
C PRO A 63 13.70 -9.77 11.84
N THR A 64 13.55 -11.08 11.99
CA THR A 64 12.28 -11.78 12.19
C THR A 64 11.68 -11.46 13.55
N LEU A 65 12.50 -11.49 14.61
CA LEU A 65 12.07 -11.15 15.97
C LEU A 65 11.71 -9.67 16.08
N VAL A 66 12.49 -8.78 15.46
CA VAL A 66 12.18 -7.34 15.40
C VAL A 66 10.84 -7.12 14.71
N ALA A 67 10.62 -7.78 13.55
CA ALA A 67 9.35 -7.68 12.85
C ALA A 67 8.18 -8.25 13.67
N PHE A 68 8.42 -9.31 14.46
CA PHE A 68 7.42 -9.86 15.37
C PHE A 68 7.06 -8.90 16.50
N ASP A 69 8.05 -8.21 17.07
CA ASP A 69 7.81 -7.18 18.09
C ASP A 69 7.10 -5.94 17.53
N GLU A 70 7.47 -5.51 16.31
CA GLU A 70 6.72 -4.48 15.56
C GLU A 70 5.25 -4.92 15.37
N LEU A 71 5.02 -6.18 15.00
CA LEU A 71 3.69 -6.74 14.75
C LEU A 71 2.80 -6.80 16.00
N LYS A 72 3.38 -6.97 17.19
CA LYS A 72 2.63 -6.92 18.47
C LYS A 72 2.02 -5.54 18.72
N ALA A 73 2.76 -4.48 18.43
CA ALA A 73 2.29 -3.10 18.61
C ALA A 73 1.49 -2.57 17.42
N TYR A 74 1.49 -3.28 16.29
CA TYR A 74 0.87 -2.80 15.05
C TYR A 74 -0.65 -2.98 15.05
N THR A 75 -1.38 -1.90 15.30
CA THR A 75 -2.85 -1.84 15.21
C THR A 75 -3.30 -0.89 14.10
N GLN A 76 -4.56 -1.03 13.67
CA GLN A 76 -5.16 -0.15 12.67
C GLN A 76 -5.19 1.30 13.16
N GLY A 77 -5.76 1.55 14.34
CA GLY A 77 -5.99 2.91 14.84
C GLY A 77 -6.73 3.76 13.79
N ASP A 78 -6.22 4.96 13.53
CA ASP A 78 -6.76 5.88 12.51
C ASP A 78 -6.21 5.63 11.10
N LYS A 79 -5.38 4.60 10.90
CA LYS A 79 -4.78 4.32 9.60
C LYS A 79 -5.86 3.77 8.65
N PRO A 80 -5.99 4.33 7.44
CA PRO A 80 -6.90 3.78 6.45
C PRO A 80 -6.40 2.42 5.96
N MET A 81 -7.33 1.54 5.57
CA MET A 81 -7.02 0.17 5.11
C MET A 81 -6.00 0.12 3.98
N LYS A 82 -6.00 1.12 3.10
CA LYS A 82 -5.02 1.25 2.00
C LYS A 82 -3.56 1.37 2.47
N VAL A 83 -3.34 1.82 3.71
CA VAL A 83 -2.02 1.89 4.36
C VAL A 83 -1.85 0.73 5.33
N PHE A 84 -2.86 0.50 6.18
CA PHE A 84 -2.81 -0.51 7.21
C PHE A 84 -2.63 -1.93 6.66
N GLY A 85 -3.43 -2.32 5.65
CA GLY A 85 -3.42 -3.66 5.07
C GLY A 85 -2.06 -4.05 4.49
N PRO A 86 -1.49 -3.30 3.53
CA PRO A 86 -0.16 -3.58 3.00
C PRO A 86 0.94 -3.58 4.07
N GLY A 87 0.84 -2.67 5.06
CA GLY A 87 1.77 -2.64 6.19
C GLY A 87 1.71 -3.91 7.04
N LEU A 88 0.50 -4.40 7.34
CA LEU A 88 0.30 -5.66 8.06
C LEU A 88 0.87 -6.85 7.28
N THR A 89 0.57 -6.94 5.98
CA THR A 89 1.10 -8.00 5.10
C THR A 89 2.63 -8.00 5.09
N SER A 90 3.25 -6.82 5.00
CA SER A 90 4.71 -6.69 5.03
C SER A 90 5.31 -7.15 6.36
N LEU A 91 4.67 -6.80 7.49
CA LEU A 91 5.12 -7.23 8.82
C LEU A 91 4.97 -8.74 9.02
N LEU A 92 3.84 -9.32 8.63
CA LEU A 92 3.62 -10.77 8.70
C LEU A 92 4.67 -11.53 7.88
N HIS A 93 4.98 -11.06 6.67
CA HIS A 93 6.02 -11.66 5.84
C HIS A 93 7.42 -11.53 6.45
N ARG A 94 7.76 -10.35 7.00
CA ARG A 94 9.05 -10.13 7.70
C ARG A 94 9.18 -10.95 8.97
N ALA A 95 8.07 -11.20 9.67
CA ALA A 95 8.01 -12.06 10.85
C ALA A 95 7.91 -13.56 10.50
N ALA A 96 8.04 -13.93 9.22
CA ALA A 96 7.96 -15.30 8.72
C ALA A 96 6.63 -16.02 9.06
N ILE A 97 5.52 -15.28 9.16
CA ILE A 97 4.18 -15.83 9.38
C ILE A 97 3.48 -16.01 8.03
N TYR A 98 3.39 -17.26 7.58
CA TYR A 98 2.86 -17.61 6.25
C TYR A 98 1.54 -18.38 6.27
N SER A 99 1.11 -18.89 7.43
CA SER A 99 -0.14 -19.65 7.53
C SER A 99 -1.34 -18.72 7.29
N PRO A 100 -2.18 -18.97 6.26
CA PRO A 100 -3.28 -18.07 5.92
C PRO A 100 -4.29 -17.86 7.06
N SER A 101 -4.56 -18.91 7.83
CA SER A 101 -5.47 -18.83 8.99
C SER A 101 -4.91 -17.92 10.08
N ILE A 102 -3.62 -18.07 10.40
CA ILE A 102 -2.93 -17.23 11.39
C ILE A 102 -2.87 -15.78 10.90
N GLN A 103 -2.47 -15.56 9.65
CA GLN A 103 -2.43 -14.20 9.09
C GLN A 103 -3.80 -13.50 9.15
N LEU A 104 -4.87 -14.24 8.91
CA LEU A 104 -6.23 -13.73 9.01
C LEU A 104 -6.66 -13.44 10.45
N GLU A 105 -6.27 -14.27 11.43
CA GLU A 105 -6.47 -13.97 12.85
C GLU A 105 -5.74 -12.69 13.25
N TYR A 106 -4.48 -12.53 12.83
CA TYR A 106 -3.72 -11.31 13.07
C TYR A 106 -4.42 -10.07 12.50
N LEU A 107 -5.00 -10.16 11.31
CA LEU A 107 -5.80 -9.09 10.73
C LEU A 107 -7.00 -8.76 11.61
N LYS A 108 -7.82 -9.76 11.97
CA LYS A 108 -9.06 -9.57 12.75
C LYS A 108 -8.77 -8.88 14.08
N GLU A 109 -7.77 -9.34 14.82
CA GLU A 109 -7.38 -8.79 16.13
C GLU A 109 -6.91 -7.33 16.08
N ARG A 110 -6.41 -6.87 14.94
CA ARG A 110 -5.76 -5.55 14.79
C ARG A 110 -6.63 -4.52 14.08
N LEU A 111 -7.77 -4.95 13.54
CA LEU A 111 -8.75 -4.08 12.92
C LEU A 111 -9.57 -3.32 13.97
N SER A 112 -10.17 -2.23 13.53
CA SER A 112 -11.26 -1.60 14.28
C SER A 112 -12.47 -2.55 14.40
N PRO A 113 -13.24 -2.51 15.50
CA PRO A 113 -14.31 -3.49 15.76
C PRO A 113 -15.33 -3.62 14.62
N LEU A 114 -15.67 -2.52 13.96
CA LEU A 114 -16.61 -2.51 12.85
C LEU A 114 -16.07 -3.28 11.63
N LEU A 115 -14.80 -3.06 11.27
CA LEU A 115 -14.19 -3.75 10.14
C LEU A 115 -13.92 -5.21 10.46
N GLU A 116 -13.49 -5.53 11.68
CA GLU A 116 -13.35 -6.90 12.18
C GLU A 116 -14.67 -7.67 12.03
N GLN A 117 -15.77 -7.12 12.55
CA GLN A 117 -17.08 -7.73 12.44
C GLN A 117 -17.49 -7.96 10.99
N ALA A 118 -17.23 -7.00 10.10
CA ALA A 118 -17.55 -7.16 8.68
C ALA A 118 -16.73 -8.27 8.01
N VAL A 119 -15.44 -8.40 8.36
CA VAL A 119 -14.57 -9.48 7.86
C VAL A 119 -15.05 -10.84 8.35
N ILE A 120 -15.48 -10.94 9.61
CA ILE A 120 -16.05 -12.18 10.19
C ILE A 120 -17.38 -12.54 9.50
N LEU A 121 -18.32 -11.60 9.42
CA LEU A 121 -19.65 -11.85 8.86
C LEU A 121 -19.62 -12.20 7.37
N ARG A 122 -18.69 -11.62 6.62
CA ARG A 122 -18.50 -11.96 5.20
C ARG A 122 -17.67 -13.22 4.98
N GLY A 123 -17.17 -13.85 6.05
CA GLY A 123 -16.50 -15.15 5.98
C GLY A 123 -15.21 -15.15 5.18
N ALA A 124 -14.34 -14.14 5.36
CA ALA A 124 -13.02 -14.12 4.72
C ALA A 124 -12.24 -15.40 5.05
N SER A 125 -11.59 -15.99 4.04
CA SER A 125 -10.79 -17.22 4.21
C SER A 125 -9.28 -16.98 4.13
N THR A 126 -8.87 -15.83 3.58
CA THR A 126 -7.48 -15.41 3.42
C THR A 126 -7.25 -13.98 3.89
N LEU A 127 -5.99 -13.62 4.12
CA LEU A 127 -5.59 -12.25 4.47
C LEU A 127 -6.02 -11.25 3.39
N GLU A 128 -5.81 -11.59 2.12
CA GLU A 128 -6.11 -10.74 0.96
C GLU A 128 -7.62 -10.48 0.85
N GLU A 129 -8.44 -11.52 1.04
CA GLU A 129 -9.90 -11.38 1.09
C GLU A 129 -10.34 -10.49 2.25
N GLY A 130 -9.78 -10.70 3.43
CA GLY A 130 -10.06 -9.89 4.62
C GLY A 130 -9.72 -8.41 4.41
N ILE A 131 -8.54 -8.12 3.85
CA ILE A 131 -8.12 -6.75 3.51
C ILE A 131 -9.07 -6.13 2.48
N LYS A 132 -9.47 -6.89 1.45
CA LYS A 132 -10.41 -6.41 0.43
C LYS A 132 -11.77 -6.06 1.03
N ILE A 133 -12.32 -6.94 1.86
CA ILE A 133 -13.60 -6.72 2.57
C ILE A 133 -13.51 -5.47 3.45
N ALA A 134 -12.50 -5.39 4.30
CA ALA A 134 -12.30 -4.24 5.19
C ALA A 134 -12.17 -2.92 4.39
N THR A 135 -11.45 -2.94 3.27
CA THR A 135 -11.29 -1.78 2.38
C THR A 135 -12.61 -1.35 1.73
N GLU A 136 -13.45 -2.29 1.32
CA GLU A 136 -14.77 -2.00 0.73
C GLU A 136 -15.71 -1.36 1.75
N ILE A 137 -15.72 -1.87 2.98
CA ILE A 137 -16.54 -1.36 4.07
C ILE A 137 -16.06 0.02 4.51
N GLU A 138 -14.75 0.22 4.69
CA GLU A 138 -14.17 1.54 5.00
C GLU A 138 -14.58 2.59 3.97
N ARG A 139 -14.50 2.23 2.67
CA ARG A 139 -14.93 3.12 1.58
C ARG A 139 -16.43 3.43 1.65
N SER A 140 -17.24 2.44 1.96
CA SER A 140 -18.70 2.59 2.05
C SER A 140 -19.09 3.50 3.22
N LEU A 141 -18.43 3.36 4.36
CA LEU A 141 -18.60 4.23 5.52
C LEU A 141 -18.17 5.67 5.23
N ALA A 142 -17.04 5.86 4.54
CA ALA A 142 -16.59 7.19 4.14
C ALA A 142 -17.61 7.89 3.22
N ARG A 143 -18.22 7.14 2.28
CA ARG A 143 -19.29 7.67 1.43
C ARG A 143 -20.54 8.02 2.23
N ALA A 144 -20.97 7.14 3.15
CA ALA A 144 -22.13 7.38 3.99
C ALA A 144 -21.98 8.66 4.83
N LYS A 145 -20.80 8.89 5.42
CA LYS A 145 -20.50 10.13 6.16
C LYS A 145 -20.63 11.39 5.29
N ASN A 146 -20.22 11.31 4.03
CA ASN A 146 -20.33 12.45 3.10
C ASN A 146 -21.76 12.70 2.59
N THR A 147 -22.60 11.65 2.53
CA THR A 147 -24.00 11.77 2.11
C THR A 147 -24.94 12.23 3.24
N VAL A 148 -24.51 12.17 4.50
CA VAL A 148 -25.32 12.56 5.68
C VAL A 148 -25.11 14.05 6.07
N SER A 149 -24.68 14.89 5.13
CA SER A 149 -24.95 16.35 5.22
C SER A 149 -26.38 16.64 4.77
N THR A 150 -27.37 16.00 5.39
CA THR A 150 -28.77 16.40 5.27
C THR A 150 -28.93 17.71 6.03
N GLY A 151 -29.33 18.76 5.29
CA GLY A 151 -29.74 20.05 5.85
C GLY A 151 -30.90 19.92 6.85
N PRO A 152 -31.38 21.05 7.40
CA PRO A 152 -32.23 21.05 8.59
C PRO A 152 -33.44 20.13 8.41
N ILE A 153 -33.58 19.18 9.32
CA ILE A 153 -34.78 18.36 9.48
C ILE A 153 -35.89 19.32 9.87
N HIS A 154 -36.76 19.67 8.92
CA HIS A 154 -38.07 20.22 9.25
C HIS A 154 -38.82 19.17 10.07
N GLN A 155 -39.04 19.48 11.35
CA GLN A 155 -39.93 18.73 12.22
C GLN A 155 -41.32 18.71 11.57
N TYR A 156 -41.69 17.56 11.03
CA TYR A 156 -43.05 17.32 10.57
C TYR A 156 -43.91 17.03 11.80
N GLN A 157 -44.71 18.00 12.22
CA GLN A 157 -45.82 17.77 13.14
C GLN A 157 -46.91 16.98 12.40
N PRO A 158 -47.44 15.88 12.94
CA PRO A 158 -48.56 15.17 12.34
C PRO A 158 -49.88 15.72 12.85
N GLU A 159 -50.76 16.16 11.96
CA GLU A 159 -52.20 16.36 12.23
C GLU A 159 -53.05 16.13 10.95
N PRO A 160 -54.36 15.84 11.07
CA PRO A 160 -54.93 14.56 10.66
C PRO A 160 -55.69 14.57 9.31
N ALA A 161 -56.08 13.38 8.88
CA ALA A 161 -56.83 13.09 7.65
C ALA A 161 -58.19 13.81 7.55
N ILE A 162 -58.66 14.08 6.32
CA ILE A 162 -59.90 13.55 5.68
C ILE A 162 -60.15 14.25 4.30
N THR A 163 -60.60 13.42 3.33
CA THR A 163 -61.36 13.64 2.06
C THR A 163 -60.74 14.20 0.76
N GLU A 164 -60.67 13.28 -0.22
CA GLU A 164 -61.23 13.30 -1.59
C GLU A 164 -61.30 14.59 -2.42
N GLY A 165 -60.75 14.52 -3.66
CA GLY A 165 -61.21 15.34 -4.78
C GLY A 165 -60.20 15.62 -5.90
N GLN A 166 -60.37 14.90 -7.02
CA GLN A 166 -60.22 15.37 -8.42
C GLN A 166 -58.84 15.68 -9.08
N GLN A 167 -58.57 14.86 -10.11
CA GLN A 167 -58.29 15.24 -11.52
C GLN A 167 -56.94 15.88 -11.98
N GLN A 168 -56.22 15.07 -12.78
CA GLN A 168 -55.73 15.27 -14.16
C GLN A 168 -54.72 16.38 -14.56
N ASN A 169 -53.66 15.88 -15.23
CA ASN A 169 -52.93 16.40 -16.41
C ASN A 169 -52.56 17.89 -16.50
N TYR A 170 -51.25 18.16 -16.60
CA TYR A 170 -50.72 19.08 -17.62
C TYR A 170 -49.33 18.62 -18.08
N GLN A 171 -49.28 18.08 -19.30
CA GLN A 171 -48.08 18.03 -20.13
C GLN A 171 -47.84 19.43 -20.69
N GLN A 172 -46.62 19.97 -20.57
CA GLN A 172 -46.12 20.94 -21.52
C GLN A 172 -44.72 20.54 -21.98
N ARG A 173 -44.67 20.15 -23.26
CA ARG A 173 -43.52 20.19 -24.13
C ARG A 173 -43.03 21.63 -24.24
N ASP A 174 -41.72 21.82 -24.23
CA ASP A 174 -41.12 22.81 -25.11
C ASP A 174 -39.85 22.23 -25.77
N ASP A 175 -40.00 22.00 -27.07
CA ASP A 175 -38.96 21.70 -28.03
C ASP A 175 -38.05 22.91 -28.21
N LYS A 176 -36.73 22.76 -28.02
CA LYS A 176 -35.72 23.50 -28.80
C LYS A 176 -34.53 22.62 -29.15
N ARG A 177 -34.56 22.13 -30.39
CA ARG A 177 -33.41 21.60 -31.14
C ARG A 177 -32.44 22.72 -31.51
N LYS A 178 -31.13 22.46 -31.40
CA LYS A 178 -30.00 22.94 -32.23
C LYS A 178 -28.75 22.15 -31.79
N SER A 179 -28.39 21.05 -32.45
CA SER A 179 -27.50 20.91 -33.62
C SER A 179 -26.00 21.14 -33.35
N GLY A 180 -25.19 20.15 -33.72
CA GLY A 180 -23.72 20.22 -33.85
C GLY A 180 -23.03 19.51 -32.68
N GLY A 181 -22.35 18.39 -32.83
CA GLY A 181 -21.42 18.02 -33.89
C GLY A 181 -19.99 18.09 -33.33
N TYR A 182 -19.21 17.03 -33.58
CA TYR A 182 -17.78 16.86 -33.34
C TYR A 182 -17.31 16.23 -32.03
N ALA A 183 -16.97 14.95 -32.17
CA ALA A 183 -15.87 14.30 -31.48
C ALA A 183 -14.61 15.19 -31.46
N ARG A 184 -14.01 15.36 -30.28
CA ARG A 184 -12.58 15.62 -30.15
C ARG A 184 -12.02 14.85 -28.95
N PHE A 185 -11.21 13.86 -29.30
CA PHE A 185 -10.11 13.38 -28.48
C PHE A 185 -9.27 14.56 -27.97
N SER A 186 -8.96 14.56 -26.68
CA SER A 186 -7.80 15.26 -26.12
C SER A 186 -7.11 14.24 -25.20
N LYS A 187 -5.96 13.65 -25.54
CA LYS A 187 -4.59 14.25 -25.47
C LYS A 187 -4.47 15.15 -24.23
N GLY A 188 -3.64 14.90 -23.22
CA GLY A 188 -2.60 13.92 -23.00
C GLY A 188 -1.62 14.49 -21.96
N SER A 189 -1.07 13.66 -21.07
CA SER A 189 0.17 13.95 -20.35
C SER A 189 1.17 12.82 -20.61
N GLY A 190 1.41 12.56 -21.89
CA GLY A 190 2.48 11.66 -22.32
C GLY A 190 3.81 12.39 -22.26
N ASN A 191 4.79 11.82 -21.54
CA ASN A 191 6.16 12.30 -21.48
C ASN A 191 6.69 12.57 -22.92
N PRO A 192 7.09 13.81 -23.26
CA PRO A 192 7.48 14.19 -24.62
C PRO A 192 8.75 13.50 -25.13
N ASN A 193 9.43 12.72 -24.29
CA ASN A 193 10.69 12.03 -24.62
C ASN A 193 10.55 10.51 -24.78
N LYS A 194 9.33 9.97 -24.80
CA LYS A 194 9.07 8.53 -24.94
C LYS A 194 9.60 7.90 -26.24
N ASP A 195 9.88 8.71 -27.25
CA ASP A 195 10.33 8.26 -28.58
C ASP A 195 11.75 8.76 -28.92
N ARG A 196 12.44 9.47 -28.01
CA ARG A 196 13.78 10.01 -28.26
C ARG A 196 14.88 9.08 -27.76
N LYS A 197 15.77 8.67 -28.68
CA LYS A 197 16.99 7.89 -28.38
C LYS A 197 18.13 8.83 -27.99
N CYS A 198 18.83 8.51 -26.90
CA CYS A 198 20.04 9.22 -26.48
C CYS A 198 21.15 9.07 -27.53
N PHE A 199 21.74 10.17 -27.97
CA PHE A 199 22.80 10.19 -28.99
C PHE A 199 24.08 9.44 -28.58
N LYS A 200 24.31 9.21 -27.28
CA LYS A 200 25.54 8.57 -26.77
C LYS A 200 25.40 7.06 -26.55
N CYS A 201 24.20 6.57 -26.23
CA CYS A 201 23.98 5.16 -25.91
C CYS A 201 22.83 4.50 -26.68
N GLY A 202 22.10 5.25 -27.51
CA GLY A 202 21.01 4.73 -28.34
C GLY A 202 19.73 4.33 -27.61
N LYS A 203 19.69 4.43 -26.26
CA LYS A 203 18.54 4.04 -25.44
C LYS A 203 17.46 5.15 -25.39
N VAL A 204 16.19 4.74 -25.37
CA VAL A 204 15.02 5.62 -25.36
C VAL A 204 14.67 6.05 -23.93
N GLY A 205 14.29 7.30 -23.71
CA GLY A 205 13.75 7.78 -22.43
C GLY A 205 14.76 8.24 -21.37
N HIS A 206 16.05 8.30 -21.72
CA HIS A 206 17.10 8.88 -20.88
C HIS A 206 17.49 10.25 -21.43
N ILE A 207 17.31 11.32 -20.66
CA ILE A 207 17.96 12.62 -20.89
C ILE A 207 19.17 12.67 -19.98
N LYS A 208 20.28 13.17 -20.51
CA LYS A 208 21.53 13.33 -19.80
C LYS A 208 21.43 14.39 -18.70
#